data_AF-A0A3D0C3F1-F1
#
_entry.id   AF-A0A3D0C3F1-F1
#
_cell.length_a   1.000
_cell.length_b   1.000
_cell.length_c   1.000
_cell.angle_alpha   90.00
_cell.angle_beta   90.00
_cell.angle_gamma   90.00
#
_symmetry.space_group_name_H-M   'P 1'
#
loop_
_entity.id
_entity.type
_entity.pdbx_description
1 polymer ?
#
loop_
_entity_poly.entity_id
_entity_poly.type
_entity_poly.pdbx_seq_one_letter_code
_entity_poly.pdbx_strand_id
1 'polypeptide(L)'
;MHNLAIEHLSPTLTITESSEQKLHQAELLEVAVAISINGISQAVMMASPEHLKDFALGFALSEGLINSSSDVLNIVVHSHECGWQVDLQVLARVQNQLKQRRRTMAGPSGCGLCGLDSIEAAMLIALPQESATKSFELPSEAIIIQARDNLPALLKSAGGKRGNHCAAFFDLSANMLAFREDVGRHSALDKLIGCLSN
;
A
#
# COMPACT_ATOMS: atom_id res chain seq x y z
N MET A 1 0.73 -54.75 -19.82
CA MET A 1 0.22 -55.38 -18.58
C MET A 1 1.45 -55.80 -17.79
N HIS A 2 1.87 -55.24 -16.65
CA HIS A 2 1.22 -54.61 -15.49
C HIS A 2 2.12 -53.45 -15.02
N ASN A 3 1.60 -52.23 -14.88
CA ASN A 3 1.19 -51.58 -13.62
C ASN A 3 2.33 -51.34 -12.61
N LEU A 4 2.92 -50.13 -12.71
CA LEU A 4 3.67 -49.45 -11.66
C LEU A 4 2.66 -49.00 -10.60
N ALA A 5 2.72 -49.58 -9.40
CA ALA A 5 1.99 -49.09 -8.25
C ALA A 5 2.64 -47.78 -7.78
N ILE A 6 1.97 -46.66 -8.03
CA ILE A 6 2.24 -45.39 -7.37
C ILE A 6 1.54 -45.48 -6.01
N GLU A 7 2.33 -45.61 -4.95
CA GLU A 7 1.84 -45.48 -3.57
C GLU A 7 1.22 -44.08 -3.40
N HIS A 8 -0.07 -44.06 -3.05
CA HIS A 8 -0.78 -42.87 -2.64
C HIS A 8 -0.20 -42.33 -1.32
N LEU A 9 0.72 -41.37 -1.41
CA LEU A 9 1.05 -40.48 -0.31
C LEU A 9 -0.14 -39.52 -0.10
N SER A 10 -0.98 -39.85 0.87
CA SER A 10 -1.96 -38.92 1.44
C SER A 10 -1.19 -37.92 2.34
N PRO A 11 -1.25 -36.60 2.12
CA PRO A 11 -0.74 -35.68 3.11
C PRO A 11 -1.74 -35.62 4.27
N THR A 12 -1.35 -36.23 5.38
CA THR A 12 -2.01 -36.13 6.68
C THR A 12 -2.12 -34.66 7.08
N LEU A 13 -3.32 -34.07 6.99
CA LEU A 13 -3.63 -32.81 7.64
C LEU A 13 -3.78 -33.09 9.14
N THR A 14 -2.74 -32.79 9.91
CA THR A 14 -2.83 -32.81 11.37
C THR A 14 -3.65 -31.59 11.82
N ILE A 15 -4.97 -31.72 11.78
CA ILE A 15 -5.87 -30.81 12.50
C ILE A 15 -5.68 -31.16 13.97
N THR A 16 -4.98 -30.32 14.72
CA THR A 16 -5.04 -30.39 16.17
C THR A 16 -6.48 -30.03 16.54
N GLU A 17 -7.22 -30.97 17.13
CA GLU A 17 -8.56 -30.71 17.66
C GLU A 17 -8.47 -29.55 18.65
N SER A 18 -8.79 -28.35 18.19
CA SER A 18 -8.99 -27.21 19.06
C SER A 18 -10.29 -27.48 19.79
N SER A 19 -10.22 -27.65 21.12
CA SER A 19 -11.37 -27.39 21.99
C SER A 19 -12.08 -26.13 21.50
N GLU A 20 -13.41 -26.12 21.42
CA GLU A 20 -14.25 -25.00 21.00
C GLU A 20 -14.06 -23.78 21.92
N GLN A 21 -12.89 -23.15 21.85
CA GLN A 21 -12.70 -21.78 22.24
C GLN A 21 -13.07 -20.98 21.00
N LYS A 22 -14.03 -20.06 21.14
CA LYS A 22 -14.21 -18.96 20.20
C LYS A 22 -12.90 -18.17 20.17
N LEU A 23 -11.96 -18.60 19.34
CA LEU A 23 -10.81 -17.81 18.99
C LEU A 23 -11.36 -16.61 18.24
N HIS A 24 -11.03 -15.41 18.70
CA HIS A 24 -11.26 -14.20 17.92
C HIS A 24 -10.45 -14.35 16.63
N GLN A 25 -11.13 -14.78 15.55
CA GLN A 25 -10.52 -14.91 14.24
C GLN A 25 -10.36 -13.50 13.69
N ALA A 26 -9.12 -13.10 13.40
CA ALA A 26 -8.88 -11.88 12.64
C ALA A 26 -9.43 -12.11 11.23
N GLU A 27 -10.54 -11.46 10.90
CA GLU A 27 -11.06 -11.43 9.53
C GLU A 27 -10.16 -10.50 8.71
N LEU A 28 -9.04 -11.06 8.25
CA LEU A 28 -8.21 -10.42 7.23
C LEU A 28 -8.98 -10.48 5.92
N LEU A 29 -9.24 -9.30 5.34
CA LEU A 29 -9.90 -9.17 4.06
C LEU A 29 -8.90 -8.64 3.05
N GLU A 30 -8.79 -9.36 1.94
CA GLU A 30 -8.03 -8.96 0.78
C GLU A 30 -9.00 -8.84 -0.40
N VAL A 31 -9.14 -7.62 -0.92
CA VAL A 31 -10.09 -7.29 -1.99
C VAL A 31 -9.36 -6.62 -3.15
N ALA A 32 -9.91 -6.77 -4.36
CA ALA A 32 -9.43 -6.03 -5.50
C ALA A 32 -9.83 -4.55 -5.36
N VAL A 33 -8.86 -3.66 -5.54
CA VAL A 33 -9.05 -2.20 -5.53
C VAL A 33 -8.50 -1.62 -6.83
N ALA A 34 -9.39 -1.05 -7.64
CA ALA A 34 -9.04 -0.30 -8.83
C ALA A 34 -8.75 1.16 -8.47
N ILE A 35 -7.65 1.72 -8.96
CA ILE A 35 -7.32 3.14 -8.83
C ILE A 35 -7.47 3.79 -10.20
N SER A 36 -8.31 4.82 -10.28
CA SER A 36 -8.51 5.59 -11.51
C SER A 36 -8.18 7.06 -11.30
N ILE A 37 -7.61 7.69 -12.33
CA ILE A 37 -7.31 9.13 -12.34
C ILE A 37 -8.03 9.74 -13.54
N ASN A 38 -8.94 10.68 -13.27
CA ASN A 38 -9.79 11.34 -14.28
C ASN A 38 -10.45 10.33 -15.24
N GLY A 39 -10.98 9.24 -14.70
CA GLY A 39 -11.68 8.19 -15.46
C GLY A 39 -10.77 7.20 -16.21
N ILE A 40 -9.46 7.27 -16.03
CA ILE A 40 -8.49 6.34 -16.63
C ILE A 40 -7.95 5.42 -15.54
N SER A 41 -8.16 4.11 -15.68
CA SER A 41 -7.59 3.10 -14.79
C SER A 41 -6.07 3.13 -14.82
N GLN A 42 -5.46 3.21 -13.64
CA GLN A 42 -4.01 3.23 -13.45
C GLN A 42 -3.50 1.87 -12.97
N ALA A 43 -4.21 1.25 -12.03
CA ALA A 43 -3.83 -0.05 -11.48
C ALA A 43 -5.05 -0.76 -10.86
N VAL A 44 -4.93 -2.07 -10.73
CA VAL A 44 -5.77 -2.89 -9.85
C VAL A 44 -4.83 -3.66 -8.93
N MET A 45 -5.03 -3.52 -7.62
CA MET A 45 -4.19 -4.13 -6.59
C MET A 45 -5.05 -4.87 -5.58
N MET A 46 -4.49 -5.91 -4.98
CA MET A 46 -5.10 -6.54 -3.82
C MET A 46 -4.71 -5.75 -2.56
N ALA A 47 -5.70 -5.38 -1.76
CA ALA A 47 -5.50 -4.60 -0.54
C ALA A 47 -6.63 -4.86 0.47
N SER A 48 -6.43 -4.43 1.70
CA SER A 48 -7.49 -4.38 2.70
C SER A 48 -8.44 -3.19 2.45
N PRO A 49 -9.76 -3.34 2.67
CA PRO A 49 -10.78 -2.37 2.27
C PRO A 49 -10.82 -1.09 3.13
N GLU A 50 -9.99 -0.96 4.15
CA GLU A 50 -9.92 0.23 5.00
C GLU A 50 -9.01 1.31 4.41
N HIS A 51 -9.30 2.58 4.70
CA HIS A 51 -8.45 3.72 4.34
C HIS A 51 -8.13 3.84 2.84
N LEU A 52 -9.08 3.47 1.97
CA LEU A 52 -8.86 3.44 0.51
C LEU A 52 -8.54 4.81 -0.11
N LYS A 53 -9.00 5.90 0.49
CA LYS A 53 -8.61 7.26 0.05
C LYS A 53 -7.12 7.50 0.28
N ASP A 54 -6.63 7.13 1.46
CA ASP A 54 -5.21 7.24 1.80
C ASP A 54 -4.38 6.33 0.91
N PHE A 55 -4.86 5.09 0.65
CA PHE A 55 -4.20 4.16 -0.26
C PHE A 55 -4.03 4.77 -1.66
N ALA A 56 -5.10 5.30 -2.23
CA ALA A 56 -5.07 5.82 -3.59
C ALA A 56 -4.23 7.11 -3.72
N LEU A 57 -4.29 7.99 -2.72
CA LEU A 57 -3.45 9.20 -2.67
C LEU A 57 -1.98 8.83 -2.52
N GLY A 58 -1.66 7.92 -1.60
CA GLY A 58 -0.31 7.45 -1.35
C GLY A 58 0.30 6.75 -2.54
N PHE A 59 -0.45 5.83 -3.16
CA PHE A 59 -0.06 5.17 -4.41
C PHE A 59 0.25 6.19 -5.52
N ALA A 60 -0.59 7.22 -5.68
CA ALA A 60 -0.37 8.23 -6.71
C ALA A 60 0.89 9.06 -6.45
N LEU A 61 1.24 9.32 -5.18
CA LEU A 61 2.47 10.00 -4.78
C LEU A 61 3.71 9.11 -4.93
N SER A 62 3.65 7.88 -4.43
CA SER A 62 4.78 6.94 -4.42
C SER A 62 5.19 6.51 -5.83
N GLU A 63 4.22 6.38 -6.75
CA GLU A 63 4.46 6.09 -8.17
C GLU A 63 4.82 7.31 -9.03
N GLY A 64 4.84 8.50 -8.43
CA GLY A 64 5.09 9.76 -9.14
C GLY A 64 4.02 10.06 -10.21
N LEU A 65 2.78 9.66 -9.97
CA LEU A 65 1.63 10.00 -10.82
C LEU A 65 1.14 11.43 -10.54
N ILE A 66 1.35 11.90 -9.31
CA ILE A 66 1.18 13.29 -8.86
C ILE A 66 2.44 13.72 -8.09
N ASN A 67 2.67 15.03 -7.99
CA ASN A 67 3.82 15.57 -7.26
C ASN A 67 3.48 15.98 -5.82
N SER A 68 2.21 16.26 -5.55
CA SER A 68 1.71 16.77 -4.28
C SER A 68 0.23 16.44 -4.13
N SER A 69 -0.26 16.30 -2.89
CA SER A 69 -1.70 16.14 -2.63
C SER A 69 -2.53 17.32 -3.16
N SER A 70 -1.94 18.51 -3.26
CA SER A 70 -2.57 19.68 -3.88
C SER A 70 -2.90 19.50 -5.37
N ASP A 71 -2.36 18.47 -6.01
CA ASP A 71 -2.69 18.13 -7.40
C ASP A 71 -4.06 17.46 -7.54
N VAL A 72 -4.61 16.96 -6.42
CA VAL A 72 -5.87 16.22 -6.35
C VAL A 72 -7.00 17.15 -5.95
N LEU A 73 -8.03 17.20 -6.79
CA LEU A 73 -9.23 18.02 -6.61
C LEU A 73 -10.30 17.28 -5.80
N ASN A 74 -10.38 15.96 -5.95
CA ASN A 74 -11.38 15.14 -5.28
C ASN A 74 -10.96 13.66 -5.27
N ILE A 75 -11.42 12.90 -4.27
CA ILE A 75 -11.25 11.45 -4.18
C ILE A 75 -12.59 10.81 -3.79
N VAL A 76 -13.10 9.95 -4.66
CA VAL A 76 -14.37 9.22 -4.46
C VAL A 76 -14.09 7.72 -4.39
N VAL A 77 -14.75 7.03 -3.46
CA VAL A 77 -14.63 5.58 -3.28
C VAL A 77 -15.96 4.93 -3.65
N HIS A 78 -15.90 3.91 -4.48
CA HIS A 78 -17.03 3.13 -4.97
C HIS A 78 -16.86 1.67 -4.56
N SER A 79 -17.93 1.09 -4.03
CA SER A 79 -18.03 -0.36 -3.79
C SER A 79 -18.70 -1.04 -4.98
N HIS A 80 -18.15 -2.17 -5.40
CA HIS A 80 -18.69 -3.03 -6.46
C HIS A 80 -18.80 -4.47 -5.96
N GLU A 81 -19.52 -5.33 -6.69
CA GLU A 81 -19.66 -6.75 -6.33
C GLU A 81 -18.32 -7.48 -6.26
N CYS A 82 -17.39 -7.13 -7.15
CA CYS A 82 -16.08 -7.79 -7.26
C CYS A 82 -14.93 -7.07 -6.56
N GLY A 83 -15.20 -5.97 -5.83
CA GLY A 83 -14.15 -5.18 -5.18
C GLY A 83 -14.48 -3.70 -5.06
N TRP A 84 -13.46 -2.85 -5.06
CA TRP A 84 -13.58 -1.42 -4.87
C TRP A 84 -12.94 -0.65 -6.01
N GLN A 85 -13.39 0.59 -6.22
CA GLN A 85 -12.76 1.55 -7.11
C GLN A 85 -12.54 2.86 -6.36
N VAL A 86 -11.38 3.47 -6.54
CA VAL A 86 -11.05 4.79 -6.00
C VAL A 86 -10.73 5.72 -7.16
N ASP A 87 -11.55 6.74 -7.33
CA ASP A 87 -11.46 7.72 -8.40
C ASP A 87 -10.85 9.02 -7.88
N LEU A 88 -9.65 9.35 -8.36
CA LEU A 88 -9.02 10.64 -8.13
C LEU A 88 -9.35 11.58 -9.30
N GLN A 89 -9.81 12.78 -8.96
CA GLN A 89 -9.84 13.89 -9.90
C GLN A 89 -8.60 14.74 -9.69
N VAL A 90 -7.83 15.01 -10.75
CA VAL A 90 -6.57 15.77 -10.66
C VAL A 90 -6.57 16.95 -11.62
N LEU A 91 -5.70 17.93 -11.33
CA LEU A 91 -5.49 19.10 -12.17
C LEU A 91 -5.15 18.73 -13.63
N ALA A 92 -5.60 19.54 -14.58
CA ALA A 92 -5.39 19.31 -16.02
C ALA A 92 -3.89 19.19 -16.40
N ARG A 93 -3.00 19.91 -15.71
CA ARG A 93 -1.55 19.80 -15.92
C ARG A 93 -1.02 18.40 -15.65
N VAL A 94 -1.49 17.75 -14.58
CA VAL A 94 -1.11 16.39 -14.19
C VAL A 94 -1.67 15.40 -15.20
N GLN A 95 -2.94 15.58 -15.59
CA GLN A 95 -3.56 14.72 -16.61
C GLN A 95 -2.77 14.73 -17.93
N ASN A 96 -2.24 15.88 -18.33
CA ASN A 96 -1.42 15.99 -19.52
C ASN A 96 -0.06 15.28 -19.36
N GLN A 97 0.58 15.37 -18.19
CA GLN A 97 1.82 14.65 -17.88
C GLN A 97 1.62 13.14 -17.91
N LEU A 98 0.56 12.63 -17.28
CA LEU A 98 0.22 11.20 -17.28
C LEU A 98 -0.02 10.66 -18.70
N LYS A 99 -0.73 11.43 -19.54
CA LYS A 99 -0.92 11.07 -20.95
C LYS A 99 0.39 11.00 -21.73
N GLN A 100 1.33 11.92 -21.47
CA GLN A 100 2.65 11.89 -22.10
C GLN A 100 3.46 10.67 -21.65
N ARG A 101 3.53 10.41 -20.34
CA ARG A 101 4.20 9.23 -19.75
C ARG A 101 3.66 7.93 -20.33
N ARG A 102 2.34 7.81 -20.50
CA ARG A 102 1.72 6.60 -21.07
C ARG A 102 2.06 6.37 -22.55
N ARG A 103 2.31 7.42 -23.34
CA ARG A 103 2.73 7.28 -24.75
C ARG A 103 4.15 6.74 -24.88
N THR A 104 4.97 6.88 -23.84
CA THR A 104 6.37 6.47 -23.83
C THR A 104 6.60 5.10 -23.19
N MET A 105 5.59 4.48 -22.57
CA MET A 105 5.70 3.12 -22.01
C MET A 105 5.51 2.06 -23.12
N ALA A 106 6.37 1.03 -23.16
CA ALA A 106 6.29 0.00 -24.20
C ALA A 106 5.19 -1.06 -23.99
N GLY A 107 4.37 -0.97 -22.94
CA GLY A 107 3.26 -1.91 -22.74
C GLY A 107 2.32 -1.58 -21.56
N PRO A 108 1.19 -2.31 -21.44
CA PRO A 108 0.23 -2.14 -20.36
C PRO A 108 0.55 -3.10 -19.21
N SER A 109 1.51 -2.76 -18.36
CA SER A 109 1.79 -3.54 -17.15
C SER A 109 1.38 -2.76 -15.91
N GLY A 110 0.29 -3.24 -15.29
CA GLY A 110 -0.20 -2.74 -14.02
C GLY A 110 0.81 -2.97 -12.90
N CYS A 111 0.84 -2.05 -11.93
CA CYS A 111 1.82 -1.88 -10.85
C CYS A 111 2.88 -0.78 -11.07
N GLY A 112 2.59 0.34 -11.75
CA GLY A 112 3.36 1.59 -11.59
C GLY A 112 4.82 1.59 -12.09
N LEU A 113 5.71 0.84 -11.42
CA LEU A 113 7.01 0.33 -11.86
C LEU A 113 6.92 -0.78 -12.90
N CYS A 114 5.88 -1.62 -12.85
CA CYS A 114 5.75 -2.76 -13.77
C CYS A 114 5.69 -2.32 -15.26
N GLY A 115 5.33 -1.06 -15.55
CA GLY A 115 5.27 -0.43 -16.88
C GLY A 115 6.56 0.26 -17.35
N LEU A 116 7.62 0.19 -16.56
CA LEU A 116 8.92 0.76 -16.90
C LEU A 116 9.79 -0.31 -17.54
N ASP A 117 10.30 -0.01 -18.74
CA ASP A 117 11.03 -0.99 -19.56
C ASP A 117 12.47 -1.22 -19.10
N SER A 118 12.90 -0.56 -18.00
CA SER A 118 14.23 -0.74 -17.42
C SER A 118 14.31 -0.31 -15.94
N ILE A 119 15.32 -0.81 -15.22
CA ILE A 119 15.62 -0.41 -13.84
C ILE A 119 16.04 1.07 -13.78
N GLU A 120 16.72 1.55 -14.81
CA GLU A 120 17.12 2.96 -14.93
C GLU A 120 15.88 3.87 -15.00
N ALA A 121 14.83 3.46 -15.72
CA ALA A 121 13.57 4.19 -15.76
C ALA A 121 12.88 4.23 -14.38
N ALA A 122 12.99 3.18 -13.57
CA ALA A 122 12.52 3.17 -12.18
C ALA A 122 13.28 4.17 -11.30
N MET A 123 14.60 4.31 -11.50
CA MET A 123 15.44 5.25 -10.75
C MET A 123 15.28 6.71 -11.23
N LEU A 124 14.70 6.92 -12.41
CA LEU A 124 14.40 8.25 -12.97
C LEU A 124 13.05 8.82 -12.51
N ILE A 125 12.26 8.09 -11.71
CA ILE A 125 11.11 8.67 -11.02
C ILE A 125 11.66 9.77 -10.11
N ALA A 126 11.55 11.01 -10.59
CA ALA A 126 12.09 12.16 -9.91
C ALA A 126 11.34 12.31 -8.57
N LEU A 127 12.00 11.95 -7.48
CA LEU A 127 11.59 12.41 -6.17
C LEU A 127 11.55 13.94 -6.23
N PRO A 128 10.51 14.59 -5.67
CA PRO A 128 10.49 16.04 -5.58
C PRO A 128 11.85 16.50 -5.03
N GLN A 129 12.58 17.32 -5.77
CA GLN A 129 13.77 17.95 -5.24
C GLN A 129 13.31 18.83 -4.09
N GLU A 130 13.40 18.32 -2.86
CA GLU A 130 13.36 19.20 -1.72
C GLU A 130 14.48 20.22 -1.91
N SER A 131 14.13 21.50 -1.85
CA SER A 131 15.10 22.56 -1.76
C SER A 131 16.11 22.15 -0.69
N ALA A 132 17.39 22.03 -1.04
CA ALA A 132 18.50 21.55 -0.22
C ALA A 132 18.80 22.42 1.02
N THR A 133 17.79 23.13 1.55
CA THR A 133 17.84 24.17 2.56
C THR A 133 17.15 23.78 3.86
N LYS A 134 16.45 22.64 3.94
CA LYS A 134 15.93 22.12 5.21
C LYS A 134 16.90 21.11 5.80
N SER A 135 17.58 21.49 6.89
CA SER A 135 18.27 20.53 7.74
C SER A 135 17.21 19.69 8.45
N PHE A 136 17.06 18.42 8.07
CA PHE A 136 16.26 17.48 8.85
C PHE A 136 17.08 16.98 10.01
N GLU A 137 16.57 17.14 11.22
CA GLU A 137 17.13 16.48 12.39
C GLU A 137 16.81 14.99 12.29
N LEU A 138 17.86 14.17 12.28
CA LEU A 138 17.71 12.71 12.24
C LEU A 138 17.45 12.17 13.65
N PRO A 139 16.58 11.16 13.80
CA PRO A 139 16.39 10.52 15.09
C PRO A 139 17.68 9.84 15.54
N SER A 140 17.95 9.90 16.84
CA SER A 140 19.02 9.10 17.44
C SER A 140 18.69 7.61 17.38
N GLU A 141 19.71 6.75 17.47
CA GLU A 141 19.52 5.30 17.55
C GLU A 141 18.59 4.90 18.72
N ALA A 142 18.70 5.59 19.86
CA ALA A 142 17.85 5.35 21.03
C ALA A 142 16.36 5.60 20.71
N ILE A 143 16.05 6.66 19.96
CA ILE A 143 14.68 6.98 19.52
C ILE A 143 14.15 5.89 18.58
N ILE A 144 14.97 5.42 17.63
CA ILE A 144 14.58 4.36 16.68
C ILE A 144 14.27 3.05 17.43
N ILE A 145 15.14 2.66 18.37
CA ILE A 145 14.95 1.46 19.19
C ILE A 145 13.67 1.58 20.04
N GLN A 146 13.46 2.73 20.68
CA GLN A 146 12.26 2.98 21.48
C GLN A 146 10.98 2.90 20.63
N ALA A 147 10.97 3.50 19.44
CA ALA A 147 9.82 3.43 18.52
C ALA A 147 9.52 1.98 18.10
N ARG A 148 10.54 1.21 17.72
CA ARG A 148 10.43 -0.21 17.36
C ARG A 148 9.85 -1.04 18.50
N ASP A 149 10.39 -0.88 19.71
CA ASP A 149 10.02 -1.71 20.86
C ASP A 149 8.63 -1.38 21.39
N ASN A 150 8.18 -0.12 21.26
CA ASN A 150 6.84 0.31 21.65
C ASN A 150 5.75 -0.03 20.62
N LEU A 151 6.10 -0.17 19.34
CA LEU A 151 5.14 -0.37 18.25
C LEU A 151 4.13 -1.51 18.51
N PRO A 152 4.50 -2.72 18.99
CA PRO A 152 3.53 -3.78 19.24
C PRO A 152 2.45 -3.40 20.26
N ALA A 153 2.83 -2.69 21.32
CA ALA A 153 1.89 -2.24 22.35
C ALA A 153 0.97 -1.13 21.82
N LEU A 154 1.53 -0.20 21.03
CA LEU A 154 0.79 0.88 20.39
C LEU A 154 -0.21 0.35 19.36
N LEU A 155 0.18 -0.63 18.54
CA LEU A 155 -0.75 -1.25 17.59
C LEU A 155 -1.87 -1.98 18.32
N LYS A 156 -1.56 -2.70 19.40
CA LYS A 156 -2.58 -3.36 20.21
C LYS A 156 -3.58 -2.37 20.81
N SER A 157 -3.12 -1.23 21.32
CA SER A 157 -4.00 -0.21 21.89
C SER A 157 -4.79 0.57 20.83
N ALA A 158 -4.21 0.75 19.64
CA ALA A 158 -4.85 1.42 18.51
C ALA A 158 -5.80 0.53 17.69
N GLY A 159 -5.98 -0.74 18.09
CA GLY A 159 -6.89 -1.68 17.42
C GLY A 159 -6.32 -2.34 16.16
N GLY A 160 -4.99 -2.45 16.08
CA GLY A 160 -4.30 -3.07 14.95
C GLY A 160 -4.74 -4.52 14.71
N LYS A 161 -4.86 -4.88 13.42
CA LYS A 161 -5.33 -6.21 12.99
C LYS A 161 -4.15 -7.17 12.85
N ARG A 162 -4.13 -8.22 13.68
CA ARG A 162 -3.10 -9.27 13.60
C ARG A 162 -3.10 -9.92 12.21
N GLY A 163 -1.94 -9.94 11.58
CA GLY A 163 -1.71 -10.53 10.26
C GLY A 163 -1.62 -9.52 9.12
N ASN A 164 -2.04 -8.27 9.34
CA ASN A 164 -1.68 -7.18 8.44
C ASN A 164 -0.21 -6.78 8.64
N HIS A 165 0.40 -6.28 7.57
CA HIS A 165 1.55 -5.40 7.67
C HIS A 165 1.13 -4.04 8.21
N CYS A 166 2.07 -3.35 8.87
CA CYS A 166 1.87 -2.00 9.38
C CYS A 166 3.00 -1.09 8.94
N ALA A 167 2.66 0.12 8.50
CA ALA A 167 3.57 1.24 8.38
C ALA A 167 3.18 2.30 9.42
N ALA A 168 4.16 2.81 10.17
CA ALA A 168 3.94 3.81 11.21
C ALA A 168 4.94 4.96 11.10
N PHE A 169 4.48 6.17 11.39
CA PHE A 169 5.28 7.39 11.39
C PHE A 169 5.45 7.89 12.83
N PHE A 170 6.69 8.18 13.21
CA PHE A 170 7.08 8.59 14.55
C PHE A 170 7.75 9.95 14.54
N ASP A 171 7.58 10.71 15.62
CA ASP A 171 8.37 11.92 15.87
C ASP A 171 9.75 11.61 16.47
N LEU A 172 10.55 12.65 16.68
CA LEU A 172 11.89 12.56 17.30
C LEU A 172 11.85 12.29 18.82
N SER A 173 10.68 12.00 19.39
CA SER A 173 10.50 11.57 20.78
C SER A 173 9.93 10.15 20.85
N ALA A 174 9.94 9.41 19.73
CA ALA A 174 9.36 8.07 19.59
C ALA A 174 7.85 7.99 19.87
N ASN A 175 7.12 9.09 19.70
CA ASN A 175 5.67 9.07 19.72
C ASN A 175 5.14 8.72 18.32
N MET A 176 4.23 7.75 18.24
CA MET A 176 3.58 7.38 16.99
C MET A 176 2.54 8.43 16.61
N LEU A 177 2.77 9.14 15.52
CA LEU A 177 1.87 10.18 15.02
C LEU A 177 0.76 9.60 14.13
N ALA A 178 1.10 8.60 13.32
CA ALA A 178 0.15 7.94 12.43
C ALA A 178 0.59 6.50 12.17
N PHE A 179 -0.38 5.63 11.87
CA PHE A 179 -0.11 4.31 11.33
C PHE A 179 -1.21 3.90 10.36
N ARG A 180 -0.86 3.00 9.44
CA ARG A 180 -1.80 2.34 8.54
C ARG A 180 -1.41 0.87 8.38
N GLU A 181 -2.44 0.08 8.16
CA GLU A 181 -2.32 -1.37 8.02
C GLU A 181 -2.87 -1.83 6.68
N ASP A 182 -2.29 -2.91 6.18
CA ASP A 182 -2.80 -3.62 5.02
C ASP A 182 -2.30 -5.07 4.97
N VAL A 183 -2.98 -5.93 4.22
CA VAL A 183 -2.50 -7.29 3.94
C VAL A 183 -1.17 -7.28 3.18
N GLY A 184 -0.90 -6.25 2.38
CA GLY A 184 0.35 -6.03 1.66
C GLY A 184 1.21 -4.90 2.25
N ARG A 185 2.51 -5.14 2.43
CA ARG A 185 3.43 -4.13 3.01
C ARG A 185 3.50 -2.82 2.21
N HIS A 186 3.41 -2.88 0.88
CA HIS A 186 3.46 -1.68 0.03
C HIS A 186 2.17 -0.87 0.17
N SER A 187 1.01 -1.53 0.14
CA SER A 187 -0.27 -0.89 0.38
C SER A 187 -0.36 -0.26 1.77
N ALA A 188 0.23 -0.88 2.80
CA ALA A 188 0.32 -0.28 4.14
C ALA A 188 1.16 1.01 4.14
N LEU A 189 2.30 1.02 3.43
CA LEU A 189 3.14 2.20 3.26
C LEU A 189 2.43 3.29 2.45
N ASP A 190 1.80 2.95 1.34
CA ASP A 190 1.04 3.90 0.52
C ASP A 190 -0.08 4.53 1.35
N LYS A 191 -0.87 3.73 2.09
CA LYS A 191 -1.87 4.27 3.01
C LYS A 191 -1.26 5.24 4.01
N LEU A 192 -0.09 4.95 4.57
CA LEU A 192 0.57 5.87 5.50
C LEU A 192 0.97 7.18 4.79
N ILE A 193 1.57 7.10 3.61
CA ILE A 193 1.96 8.27 2.81
C ILE A 193 0.73 9.14 2.51
N GLY A 194 -0.37 8.55 2.07
CA GLY A 194 -1.61 9.27 1.83
C GLY A 194 -2.19 9.90 3.09
N CYS A 195 -2.17 9.18 4.23
CA CYS A 195 -2.61 9.71 5.52
C CYS A 195 -1.81 10.95 5.94
N LEU A 196 -0.49 10.98 5.68
CA LEU A 196 0.39 12.09 6.03
C LEU A 196 0.31 13.28 5.06
N SER A 197 -0.36 13.10 3.92
CA SER A 197 -0.44 14.10 2.84
C SER A 197 -1.74 14.89 2.83
N ASN A 198 -2.65 14.60 3.77
CA ASN A 198 -3.94 15.28 3.96
C ASN A 198 -3.85 16.43 4.99
#